data_AF-Q9H806-F1
#
_entry.id   AF-Q9H806-F1
#
_cell.length_a   1.000
_cell.length_b   1.000
_cell.length_c   1.000
_cell.angle_alpha   90.00
_cell.angle_beta   90.00
_cell.angle_gamma   90.00
#
_symmetry.space_group_name_H-M   'P 1'
#
loop_
_entity.id
_entity.type
_entity.pdbx_description
1 polymer ?
#
loop_
_entity_poly.entity_id
_entity_poly.type
_entity_poly.pdbx_seq_one_letter_code
_entity_poly.pdbx_strand_id
1 'polypeptide(L)'
;MGSELIGRLAPRLGLAEPDMLRKAEEYLRLSRVKCVGLSARTTETSSAVMCLDLAASWMKCPLDRAYLIKLSGLNKETYQSCLKSFECLLGLNSNIGIRDLAVQFSCIEAVNMASKILKSYESSLPQTQQVDLDLSRPLFTSAALLSACK
;
A
#
# COMPACT_ATOMS: atom_id res chain seq x y z
N MET A 1 24.09 8.11 2.07
CA MET A 1 23.30 8.37 0.85
C MET A 1 21.79 8.42 1.10
N GLY A 2 21.14 7.42 1.71
CA GLY A 2 19.67 7.42 1.90
C GLY A 2 19.12 8.53 2.81
N SER A 3 19.73 8.72 3.99
CA SER A 3 19.34 9.78 4.96
C SER A 3 19.49 11.19 4.37
N GLU A 4 20.53 11.43 3.58
CA GLU A 4 20.77 12.71 2.91
C GLU A 4 19.68 13.07 1.88
N LEU A 5 19.14 12.06 1.20
CA LEU A 5 18.06 12.25 0.23
C LEU A 5 16.72 12.60 0.93
N ILE A 6 16.41 11.92 2.04
CA ILE A 6 15.24 12.21 2.87
C ILE A 6 15.34 13.64 3.44
N GLY A 7 16.49 14.01 3.99
CA GLY A 7 16.73 15.36 4.54
C GLY A 7 16.61 16.48 3.50
N ARG A 8 16.90 16.21 2.21
CA ARG A 8 16.70 17.17 1.12
C ARG A 8 15.26 17.28 0.63
N LEU A 9 14.52 16.17 0.62
CA LEU A 9 13.17 16.13 0.06
C LEU A 9 12.09 16.50 1.08
N ALA A 10 12.27 16.15 2.35
CA ALA A 10 11.28 16.40 3.39
C ALA A 10 10.92 17.89 3.57
N PRO A 11 11.88 18.85 3.60
CA PRO A 11 11.55 20.27 3.71
C PRO A 11 10.71 20.79 2.54
N ARG A 12 10.88 20.22 1.34
CA ARG A 12 10.09 20.57 0.15
C ARG A 12 8.62 20.13 0.26
N LEU A 13 8.34 19.15 1.12
CA LEU A 13 7.01 18.67 1.44
C LEU A 13 6.43 19.31 2.70
N GLY A 14 7.14 20.27 3.31
CA GLY A 14 6.75 20.87 4.59
C GLY A 14 6.91 19.92 5.78
N LEU A 15 7.72 18.88 5.65
CA LEU A 15 7.94 17.87 6.68
C LEU A 15 9.20 18.19 7.47
N ALA A 16 9.04 18.46 8.76
CA ALA A 16 10.15 18.75 9.68
C ALA A 16 10.15 17.85 10.94
N GLU A 17 9.08 17.07 11.14
CA GLU A 17 8.89 16.29 12.37
C GLU A 17 9.95 15.17 12.48
N PRO A 18 10.82 15.18 13.50
CA PRO A 18 11.96 14.25 13.58
C PRO A 18 11.57 12.77 13.59
N ASP A 19 10.44 12.44 14.23
CA ASP A 19 9.93 11.07 14.29
C ASP A 19 9.44 10.58 12.92
N MET A 20 8.82 11.47 12.13
CA MET A 20 8.39 11.18 10.77
C MET A 20 9.59 10.97 9.85
N LEU A 21 10.63 11.80 9.97
CA LEU A 21 11.87 11.66 9.18
C LEU A 21 12.57 10.34 9.49
N ARG A 22 12.70 9.99 10.79
CA ARG A 22 13.23 8.69 11.22
C ARG A 22 12.41 7.54 10.64
N LYS A 23 11.07 7.67 10.60
CA LYS A 23 10.20 6.65 10.02
C LYS A 23 10.36 6.50 8.51
N ALA A 24 10.49 7.61 7.78
CA ALA A 24 10.75 7.60 6.35
C ALA A 24 12.10 6.96 6.02
N GLU A 25 13.15 7.23 6.82
CA GLU A 25 14.45 6.57 6.67
C GLU A 25 14.39 5.07 6.93
N GLU A 26 13.62 4.63 7.92
CA GLU A 26 13.36 3.22 8.19
C GLU A 26 12.71 2.54 6.97
N TYR A 27 11.66 3.14 6.41
CA TYR A 27 11.00 2.63 5.20
C TYR A 27 11.93 2.59 4.00
N LEU A 28 12.78 3.61 3.82
CA LEU A 28 13.77 3.64 2.74
C LEU A 28 14.83 2.55 2.90
N ARG A 29 15.23 2.23 4.14
CA ARG A 29 16.16 1.13 4.42
C ARG A 29 15.50 -0.23 4.14
N LEU A 30 14.24 -0.40 4.55
CA LEU A 30 13.49 -1.63 4.31
C LEU A 30 13.19 -1.85 2.82
N SER A 31 12.87 -0.80 2.07
CA SER A 31 12.53 -0.89 0.64
C SER A 31 13.70 -1.39 -0.19
N ARG A 32 14.94 -1.04 0.17
CA ARG A 32 16.15 -1.55 -0.50
C ARG A 32 16.29 -3.07 -0.45
N VAL A 33 15.67 -3.72 0.54
CA VAL A 33 15.73 -5.18 0.71
C VAL A 33 14.43 -5.83 0.24
N LYS A 34 13.27 -5.24 0.55
CA LYS A 34 11.97 -5.83 0.27
C LYS A 34 11.38 -5.44 -1.10
N CYS A 35 11.76 -4.29 -1.65
CA CYS A 35 11.21 -3.73 -2.89
C CYS A 35 12.14 -3.88 -4.10
N VAL A 36 13.13 -4.78 -4.06
CA VAL A 36 14.14 -4.95 -5.13
C VAL A 36 13.50 -5.20 -6.50
N GLY A 37 12.38 -5.93 -6.55
CA GLY A 37 11.63 -6.20 -7.77
C GLY A 37 10.97 -4.96 -8.43
N LEU A 38 10.92 -3.82 -7.74
CA LEU A 38 10.39 -2.57 -8.28
C LEU A 38 11.45 -1.68 -8.92
N SER A 39 12.73 -2.03 -8.83
CA SER A 39 13.86 -1.18 -9.27
C SER A 39 13.80 -0.75 -10.74
N ALA A 40 13.17 -1.53 -11.62
CA ALA A 40 12.97 -1.16 -13.02
C ALA A 40 11.94 -0.04 -13.23
N ARG A 41 11.09 0.23 -12.22
CA ARG A 41 9.98 1.20 -12.28
C ARG A 41 10.17 2.40 -11.37
N THR A 42 11.16 2.34 -10.47
CA THR A 42 11.39 3.35 -9.43
C THR A 42 12.83 3.84 -9.46
N THR A 43 13.02 5.13 -9.20
CA THR A 43 14.34 5.73 -8.95
C THR A 43 14.60 5.84 -7.44
N GLU A 44 15.83 6.18 -7.05
CA GLU A 44 16.12 6.49 -5.64
C GLU A 44 15.26 7.66 -5.14
N THR A 45 15.08 8.69 -5.96
CA THR A 45 14.21 9.84 -5.67
C THR A 45 12.76 9.42 -5.49
N SER A 46 12.20 8.65 -6.43
CA SER A 46 10.79 8.23 -6.31
C SER A 46 10.58 7.33 -5.10
N SER A 47 11.54 6.46 -4.78
CA SER A 47 11.49 5.60 -3.59
C SER A 47 11.52 6.41 -2.30
N ALA A 48 12.36 7.45 -2.22
CA ALA A 48 12.40 8.35 -1.07
C ALA A 48 11.12 9.17 -0.91
N VAL A 49 10.56 9.68 -2.02
CA VAL A 49 9.26 10.38 -2.01
C VAL A 49 8.13 9.45 -1.52
N MET A 50 8.07 8.20 -1.99
CA MET A 50 7.09 7.22 -1.52
C MET A 50 7.28 6.88 -0.04
N CYS A 51 8.52 6.74 0.44
CA CYS A 51 8.77 6.49 1.87
C CYS A 51 8.34 7.67 2.75
N LEU A 52 8.50 8.91 2.26
CA LEU A 52 7.99 10.11 2.92
C LEU A 52 6.46 10.16 2.92
N ASP A 53 5.81 9.81 1.80
CA ASP A 53 4.35 9.71 1.68
C ASP A 53 3.77 8.69 2.70
N LEU A 54 4.41 7.53 2.81
CA LEU A 54 4.03 6.48 3.76
C LEU A 54 4.24 6.92 5.23
N ALA A 55 5.35 7.59 5.53
CA ALA A 55 5.63 8.10 6.87
C ALA A 55 4.66 9.22 7.28
N ALA A 56 4.33 10.12 6.35
CA ALA A 56 3.33 11.16 6.56
C ALA A 56 1.94 10.55 6.80
N SER A 57 1.57 9.53 6.04
CA SER A 57 0.34 8.76 6.22
C SER A 57 0.26 8.10 7.59
N TRP A 58 1.37 7.52 8.09
CA TRP A 58 1.45 6.94 9.44
C TRP A 58 1.19 7.98 10.54
N MET A 59 1.65 9.22 10.36
CA MET A 59 1.38 10.34 11.25
C MET A 59 0.05 11.07 10.97
N LYS A 60 -0.76 10.58 10.02
CA LYS A 60 -2.00 11.24 9.57
C LYS A 60 -1.78 12.68 9.09
N CYS A 61 -0.61 12.94 8.51
CA CYS A 61 -0.26 14.21 7.90
C CYS A 61 -0.66 14.18 6.41
N PRO A 62 -1.67 14.95 5.98
CA PRO A 62 -2.09 14.98 4.59
C PRO A 62 -1.05 15.70 3.74
N LEU A 63 -0.67 15.09 2.60
CA LEU A 63 0.21 15.68 1.61
C LEU A 63 -0.51 15.89 0.28
N ASP A 64 -0.07 16.88 -0.49
CA ASP A 64 -0.56 17.08 -1.85
C ASP A 64 -0.03 15.96 -2.77
N ARG A 65 -0.96 15.09 -3.18
CA ARG A 65 -0.68 13.95 -4.04
C ARG A 65 -0.18 14.37 -5.42
N ALA A 66 -0.66 15.49 -5.98
CA ALA A 66 -0.21 15.97 -7.28
C ALA A 66 1.26 16.42 -7.20
N TYR A 67 1.61 17.10 -6.10
CA TYR A 67 2.99 17.50 -5.83
C TYR A 67 3.92 16.30 -5.61
N LEU A 68 3.49 15.28 -4.86
CA LEU A 68 4.25 14.04 -4.65
C LEU A 68 4.54 13.32 -5.98
N ILE A 69 3.53 13.16 -6.82
CA ILE A 69 3.69 12.54 -8.15
C ILE A 69 4.72 13.33 -8.97
N LYS A 70 4.58 14.67 -9.03
CA LYS A 70 5.53 15.54 -9.72
C LYS A 70 6.96 15.43 -9.17
N LEU A 71 7.11 15.42 -7.84
CA LEU A 71 8.40 15.35 -7.17
C LEU A 71 9.08 13.99 -7.38
N SER A 72 8.30 12.92 -7.46
CA SER A 72 8.80 11.55 -7.73
C SER A 72 9.30 11.35 -9.16
N GLY A 73 8.88 12.21 -10.10
CA GLY A 73 9.16 12.07 -11.53
C GLY A 73 8.38 10.93 -12.22
N LEU A 74 7.36 10.37 -11.56
CA LEU A 74 6.52 9.32 -12.10
C LEU A 74 5.22 9.89 -12.66
N ASN A 75 4.58 9.14 -13.56
CA ASN A 75 3.19 9.40 -13.90
C ASN A 75 2.25 8.90 -12.77
N LYS A 76 0.98 9.32 -12.82
CA LYS A 76 -0.01 9.02 -11.78
C LYS A 76 -0.21 7.51 -11.57
N GLU A 77 -0.34 6.75 -12.65
CA GLU A 77 -0.63 5.31 -12.61
C GLU A 77 0.54 4.51 -12.01
N THR A 78 1.75 4.77 -12.49
CA THR A 78 2.98 4.15 -11.98
C THR A 78 3.21 4.53 -10.52
N TYR A 79 3.01 5.80 -10.14
CA TYR A 79 3.12 6.22 -8.75
C TYR A 79 2.16 5.45 -7.85
N GLN A 80 0.88 5.40 -8.23
CA GLN A 80 -0.16 4.70 -7.45
C GLN A 80 0.13 3.20 -7.34
N SER A 81 0.50 2.55 -8.45
CA SER A 81 0.84 1.14 -8.48
C SER A 81 2.06 0.83 -7.61
N CYS A 82 3.14 1.61 -7.75
CA CYS A 82 4.36 1.41 -6.98
C CYS A 82 4.15 1.71 -5.49
N LEU A 83 3.42 2.77 -5.13
CA LEU A 83 3.11 3.10 -3.74
C LEU A 83 2.34 1.95 -3.07
N LYS A 84 1.33 1.39 -3.75
CA LYS A 84 0.59 0.20 -3.28
C LYS A 84 1.49 -1.02 -3.12
N SER A 85 2.43 -1.23 -4.05
CA SER A 85 3.43 -2.29 -3.91
C SER A 85 4.37 -2.05 -2.72
N PHE A 86 4.78 -0.81 -2.47
CA PHE A 86 5.57 -0.45 -1.29
C PHE A 86 4.81 -0.74 0.00
N GLU A 87 3.54 -0.30 0.12
CA GLU A 87 2.69 -0.62 1.27
C GLU A 87 2.65 -2.12 1.54
N CYS A 88 2.45 -2.91 0.48
CA CYS A 88 2.36 -4.36 0.58
C CYS A 88 3.69 -5.02 0.98
N LEU A 89 4.78 -4.72 0.28
CA LEU A 89 6.08 -5.34 0.51
C LEU A 89 6.69 -4.91 1.86
N LEU A 90 6.42 -3.68 2.30
CA LEU A 90 6.85 -3.20 3.62
C LEU A 90 5.97 -3.71 4.76
N GLY A 91 4.80 -4.30 4.47
CA GLY A 91 3.86 -4.78 5.49
C GLY A 91 3.08 -3.66 6.16
N LEU A 92 2.83 -2.56 5.44
CA LEU A 92 2.09 -1.39 5.90
C LEU A 92 0.60 -1.42 5.51
N ASN A 93 0.17 -2.46 4.80
CA ASN A 93 -1.23 -2.62 4.42
C ASN A 93 -2.12 -2.69 5.67
N SER A 94 -3.05 -1.75 5.80
CA SER A 94 -4.25 -1.97 6.59
C SER A 94 -5.07 -3.07 5.92
N ASN A 95 -5.52 -4.08 6.68
CA ASN A 95 -6.48 -5.06 6.18
C ASN A 95 -7.77 -4.33 5.78
N ILE A 96 -7.96 -4.10 4.49
CA ILE A 96 -9.18 -3.48 3.96
C ILE A 96 -10.24 -4.59 3.86
N GLY A 97 -11.32 -4.43 4.63
CA GLY A 97 -12.42 -5.38 4.63
C GLY A 97 -13.23 -5.32 3.33
N ILE A 98 -14.00 -6.38 3.06
CA ILE A 98 -14.92 -6.46 1.91
C ILE A 98 -15.86 -5.24 1.87
N ARG A 99 -16.33 -4.80 3.05
CA ARG A 99 -17.23 -3.66 3.16
C ARG A 99 -16.55 -2.35 2.81
N ASP A 100 -15.31 -2.14 3.25
CA ASP A 100 -14.55 -0.93 2.93
C ASP A 100 -14.28 -0.81 1.43
N LEU A 101 -13.96 -1.94 0.78
CA LEU A 101 -13.85 -2.01 -0.67
C LEU A 101 -15.20 -1.73 -1.35
N ALA A 102 -16.28 -2.33 -0.86
CA ALA A 102 -17.60 -2.15 -1.46
C ALA A 102 -18.13 -0.71 -1.35
N VAL A 103 -17.78 0.00 -0.28
CA VAL A 103 -18.06 1.45 -0.17
C VAL A 103 -17.25 2.24 -1.20
N GLN A 104 -15.95 1.94 -1.35
CA GLN A 104 -15.09 2.64 -2.33
C GLN A 104 -15.53 2.45 -3.78
N PHE A 105 -16.05 1.28 -4.12
CA PHE A 105 -16.52 0.95 -5.47
C PHE A 105 -18.04 1.05 -5.64
N SER A 106 -18.75 1.59 -4.65
CA SER A 106 -20.21 1.77 -4.67
C SER A 106 -20.99 0.48 -4.97
N CYS A 107 -20.53 -0.66 -4.45
CA CYS A 107 -21.12 -1.99 -4.67
C CYS A 107 -21.50 -2.69 -3.36
N ILE A 108 -22.07 -1.96 -2.41
CA ILE A 108 -22.43 -2.46 -1.07
C ILE A 108 -23.37 -3.68 -1.13
N GLU A 109 -24.22 -3.76 -2.15
CA GLU A 109 -25.13 -4.89 -2.38
C GLU A 109 -24.38 -6.23 -2.60
N ALA A 110 -23.18 -6.18 -3.19
CA ALA A 110 -22.35 -7.35 -3.47
C ALA A 110 -21.64 -7.93 -2.22
N VAL A 111 -21.62 -7.21 -1.09
CA VAL A 111 -20.89 -7.61 0.13
C VAL A 111 -21.34 -8.98 0.66
N ASN A 112 -22.65 -9.23 0.65
CA ASN A 112 -23.21 -10.50 1.13
C ASN A 112 -22.79 -11.67 0.24
N MET A 113 -22.79 -11.47 -1.08
CA MET A 113 -22.37 -12.49 -2.04
C MET A 113 -20.85 -12.73 -1.95
N ALA A 114 -20.04 -11.68 -1.88
CA ALA A 114 -18.59 -11.78 -1.70
C ALA A 114 -18.22 -12.56 -0.42
N SER A 115 -18.93 -12.32 0.68
CA SER A 115 -18.74 -13.04 1.94
C SER A 115 -19.08 -14.54 1.81
N LYS A 116 -20.13 -14.88 1.05
CA LYS A 116 -20.47 -16.28 0.75
C LYS A 116 -19.42 -16.97 -0.11
N ILE A 117 -18.88 -16.27 -1.11
CA ILE A 117 -17.82 -16.78 -1.99
C ILE A 117 -16.58 -17.14 -1.17
N LEU A 118 -16.15 -16.27 -0.24
CA LEU A 118 -14.98 -16.55 0.62
C LEU A 118 -15.20 -17.75 1.53
N LYS A 119 -16.37 -17.85 2.18
CA LYS A 119 -16.70 -19.01 3.02
C LYS A 119 -16.76 -20.30 2.20
N SER A 120 -17.32 -20.24 1.00
CA SER A 120 -17.33 -21.39 0.10
C SER A 120 -15.91 -21.80 -0.29
N TYR A 121 -15.04 -20.84 -0.60
CA TYR A 121 -13.63 -21.11 -0.91
C TYR A 121 -12.93 -21.78 0.27
N GLU A 122 -13.05 -21.23 1.48
CA GLU A 122 -12.49 -21.80 2.70
C GLU A 122 -12.95 -23.25 2.93
N SER A 123 -14.26 -23.50 2.82
CA SER A 123 -14.84 -24.83 3.00
C SER A 123 -14.43 -25.85 1.94
N SER A 124 -14.02 -25.39 0.75
CA SER A 124 -13.57 -26.26 -0.34
C SER A 124 -12.11 -26.73 -0.21
N LEU A 125 -11.35 -26.10 0.69
CA LEU A 125 -9.93 -26.41 0.89
C LEU A 125 -9.74 -27.57 1.88
N PRO A 126 -8.71 -28.41 1.69
CA PRO A 126 -8.30 -29.39 2.69
C PRO A 126 -7.92 -28.74 4.03
N GLN A 127 -8.16 -29.42 5.15
CA GLN A 127 -7.85 -28.91 6.50
C GLN A 127 -6.41 -28.43 6.67
N THR A 128 -5.44 -29.08 6.01
CA THR A 128 -4.03 -28.69 6.02
C THR A 128 -3.77 -27.31 5.40
N GLN A 129 -4.59 -26.88 4.45
CA GLN A 129 -4.48 -25.57 3.80
C GLN A 129 -5.27 -24.48 4.55
N GLN A 130 -6.29 -24.84 5.33
CA GLN A 130 -7.08 -23.88 6.10
C GLN A 130 -6.29 -23.25 7.26
N VAL A 131 -5.37 -23.99 7.88
CA VAL A 131 -4.63 -23.53 9.08
C VAL A 131 -3.72 -22.32 8.79
N ASP A 132 -3.19 -22.21 7.58
CA ASP A 132 -2.24 -21.15 7.19
C ASP A 132 -2.90 -20.07 6.29
N LEU A 133 -4.23 -20.16 6.10
CA LEU A 133 -4.97 -19.28 5.20
C LEU A 133 -5.48 -18.04 5.92
N ASP A 134 -4.85 -16.90 5.65
CA ASP A 134 -5.37 -15.60 6.08
C ASP A 134 -6.27 -14.98 5.01
N LEU A 135 -7.59 -15.16 5.16
CA LEU A 135 -8.61 -14.57 4.28
C LEU A 135 -8.78 -13.05 4.46
N SER A 136 -8.19 -12.45 5.49
CA SER A 136 -8.23 -11.00 5.68
C SER A 136 -7.29 -10.25 4.73
N ARG A 137 -6.39 -10.97 4.05
CA ARG A 137 -5.46 -10.38 3.09
C ARG A 137 -6.23 -9.74 1.93
N PRO A 138 -5.86 -8.52 1.49
CA PRO A 138 -6.52 -7.80 0.40
C PRO A 138 -6.70 -8.60 -0.90
N LEU A 139 -5.83 -9.57 -1.15
CA LEU A 139 -5.94 -10.49 -2.29
C LEU A 139 -7.29 -11.22 -2.31
N PHE A 140 -7.67 -11.83 -1.18
CA PHE A 140 -8.88 -12.62 -1.08
C PHE A 140 -10.12 -11.73 -1.04
N THR A 141 -10.11 -10.66 -0.24
CA THR A 141 -11.25 -9.74 -0.13
C THR A 141 -11.55 -9.04 -1.46
N SER A 142 -10.52 -8.63 -2.21
CA SER A 142 -10.70 -8.01 -3.54
C SER A 142 -11.18 -9.00 -4.59
N ALA A 143 -10.63 -10.22 -4.61
CA ALA A 143 -11.04 -11.26 -5.56
C ALA A 143 -12.51 -11.69 -5.34
N ALA A 144 -12.93 -11.82 -4.08
CA ALA A 144 -14.29 -12.18 -3.74
C ALA A 144 -15.31 -11.09 -4.15
N LEU A 145 -14.98 -9.83 -3.89
CA LEU A 145 -15.83 -8.71 -4.29
C LEU A 145 -15.92 -8.58 -5.82
N LEU A 146 -14.80 -8.72 -6.52
CA LEU A 146 -14.78 -8.73 -7.99
C LEU A 146 -15.66 -9.86 -8.55
N SER A 147 -15.57 -11.07 -7.99
CA SER A 147 -16.39 -12.20 -8.41
C SER A 147 -17.88 -12.01 -8.08
N ALA A 148 -18.21 -11.31 -7.01
CA ALA A 148 -19.60 -11.00 -6.64
C ALA A 148 -20.24 -9.91 -7.52
N CYS A 149 -19.43 -9.04 -8.15
CA CYS A 149 -19.90 -7.98 -9.03
C CYS A 149 -19.99 -8.38 -10.51
N LYS A 150 -19.49 -9.57 -10.87
CA LYS A 150 -19.60 -10.14 -12.23
C LYS A 150 -20.89 -10.92 -12.38
#